data_AF-A0A9N9F5Q5-F1
#
_entry.id   AF-A0A9N9F5Q5-F1
#
_cell.length_a   1.000
_cell.length_b   1.000
_cell.length_c   1.000
_cell.angle_alpha   90.00
_cell.angle_beta   90.00
_cell.angle_gamma   90.00
#
_symmetry.space_group_name_H-M   'P 1'
#
loop_
_entity.id
_entity.type
_entity.pdbx_description
1 polymer ?
#
loop_
_entity_poly.entity_id
_entity_poly.type
_entity_poly.pdbx_seq_one_letter_code
_entity_poly.pdbx_strand_id
1 'polypeptide(L)'
;MNRGQRGNNAQSSVEPETLFCYGCGKDKPFYTFSKTQQTKALSNIYNPYAPKGRTTKRHHTLCKQCSPNQTSNLTCMICTKTKPLEKFSKAQRRNAEKARCLECMEKRSKEDELVNEELDTDDYEEDSDDGPLHETWDDIL
;
A
#
# COMPACT_ATOMS: atom_id res chain seq x y z
N MET A 1 24.57 -45.79 38.66
CA MET A 1 23.88 -45.62 37.35
C MET A 1 24.32 -44.30 36.74
N ASN A 2 25.11 -44.31 35.67
CA ASN A 2 25.64 -43.08 35.06
C ASN A 2 24.90 -42.82 33.73
N ARG A 3 23.98 -41.84 33.72
CA ARG A 3 23.20 -41.47 32.53
C ARG A 3 24.04 -40.54 31.67
N GLY A 4 24.66 -41.08 30.62
CA GLY A 4 25.29 -40.30 29.56
C GLY A 4 24.26 -39.43 28.86
N GLN A 5 24.35 -38.12 29.06
CA GLN A 5 23.58 -37.14 28.30
C GLN A 5 24.13 -37.08 26.88
N ARG A 6 23.34 -37.56 25.92
CA ARG A 6 23.59 -37.40 24.49
C ARG A 6 23.35 -35.94 24.13
N GLY A 7 24.40 -35.26 23.67
CA GLY A 7 24.32 -33.89 23.16
C GLY A 7 23.35 -33.78 21.98
N ASN A 8 22.52 -32.73 22.02
CA ASN A 8 21.54 -32.41 21.01
C ASN A 8 22.20 -31.95 19.70
N ASN A 9 21.68 -32.48 18.59
CA ASN A 9 21.79 -32.02 17.20
C ASN A 9 22.47 -30.66 16.98
N ALA A 10 23.71 -30.67 16.50
CA ALA A 10 24.27 -29.52 15.77
C ALA A 10 23.62 -29.51 14.37
N GLN A 11 22.51 -28.78 14.21
CA GLN A 11 21.95 -28.49 12.90
C GLN A 11 22.91 -27.53 12.17
N SER A 12 23.79 -28.08 11.34
CA SER A 12 24.56 -27.31 10.37
C SER A 12 23.61 -26.79 9.30
N SER A 13 23.03 -25.61 9.53
CA SER A 13 22.32 -24.87 8.48
C SER A 13 23.37 -24.40 7.47
N VAL A 14 23.59 -25.20 6.43
CA VAL A 14 24.42 -24.81 5.29
C VAL A 14 23.68 -23.70 4.56
N GLU A 15 24.07 -22.45 4.85
CA GLU A 15 23.58 -21.29 4.13
C GLU A 15 24.19 -21.31 2.72
N PRO A 16 23.40 -21.21 1.64
CA PRO A 16 23.95 -21.22 0.30
C PRO A 16 24.79 -19.96 0.10
N GLU A 17 26.00 -20.10 -0.44
CA GLU A 17 26.91 -18.96 -0.64
C GLU A 17 26.35 -17.94 -1.65
N THR A 18 25.62 -18.44 -2.66
CA THR A 18 25.07 -17.65 -3.75
C THR A 18 23.62 -17.98 -4.04
N LEU A 19 22.92 -17.03 -4.65
CA LEU A 19 21.54 -17.14 -5.05
C LEU A 19 21.29 -16.37 -6.36
N PHE A 20 20.48 -16.94 -7.25
CA PHE A 20 20.20 -16.37 -8.57
C PHE A 20 19.21 -15.21 -8.49
N CYS A 21 19.56 -14.07 -9.09
CA CYS A 21 18.69 -12.91 -9.20
C CYS A 21 18.00 -12.86 -10.58
N TYR A 22 16.68 -12.87 -10.60
CA TYR A 22 15.90 -12.78 -11.84
C TYR A 22 15.84 -11.37 -12.44
N GLY A 23 16.14 -10.32 -11.67
CA GLY A 23 16.13 -8.94 -12.15
C GLY A 23 17.36 -8.59 -12.99
N CYS A 24 18.55 -9.04 -12.56
CA CYS A 24 19.81 -8.83 -13.30
C CYS A 24 20.34 -10.08 -14.00
N GLY A 25 19.69 -11.23 -13.84
CA GLY A 25 20.05 -12.50 -14.47
C GLY A 25 21.38 -13.10 -13.99
N LYS A 26 21.84 -12.78 -12.78
CA LYS A 26 23.17 -13.17 -12.27
C LYS A 26 23.05 -13.86 -10.91
N ASP A 27 23.94 -14.81 -10.65
CA ASP A 27 24.20 -15.32 -9.30
C ASP A 27 24.88 -14.24 -8.46
N LYS A 28 24.35 -14.02 -7.28
CA LYS A 28 24.81 -13.00 -6.35
C LYS A 28 25.01 -13.61 -4.97
N PRO A 29 25.91 -13.05 -4.14
CA PRO A 29 26.08 -13.51 -2.77
C PRO A 29 24.77 -13.45 -1.98
N PHE A 30 24.54 -14.43 -1.11
CA PHE A 30 23.29 -14.57 -0.37
C PHE A 30 22.88 -13.31 0.42
N TYR A 31 23.85 -12.62 1.02
CA TYR A 31 23.62 -11.38 1.78
C TYR A 31 23.09 -10.20 0.93
N THR A 32 23.19 -10.27 -0.41
CA THR A 32 22.70 -9.23 -1.33
C THR A 32 21.18 -9.27 -1.53
N PHE A 33 20.50 -10.32 -1.05
CA PHE A 33 19.05 -10.46 -1.08
C PHE A 33 18.42 -9.95 0.23
N SER A 34 17.11 -9.72 0.24
CA SER A 34 16.41 -9.34 1.48
C SER A 34 16.39 -10.52 2.46
N LYS A 35 16.34 -10.23 3.77
CA LYS A 35 16.19 -11.27 4.80
C LYS A 35 14.99 -12.19 4.53
N THR A 36 13.89 -11.62 4.04
CA THR A 36 12.69 -12.38 3.69
C THR A 36 12.90 -13.32 2.51
N GLN A 37 13.66 -12.93 1.49
CA GLN A 37 14.02 -13.80 0.36
C GLN A 37 15.02 -14.88 0.78
N GLN A 38 15.98 -14.54 1.64
CA GLN A 38 16.94 -15.48 2.22
C GLN A 38 16.22 -16.61 2.98
N THR A 39 15.33 -16.27 3.91
CA THR A 39 14.55 -17.27 4.67
C THR A 39 13.67 -18.14 3.75
N LYS A 40 13.08 -17.55 2.71
CA LYS A 40 12.31 -18.32 1.72
C LYS A 40 13.20 -19.28 0.92
N ALA A 41 14.40 -18.85 0.52
CA ALA A 41 15.35 -19.70 -0.18
C ALA A 41 15.81 -20.87 0.70
N LEU A 42 16.17 -20.60 1.95
CA LEU A 42 16.57 -21.63 2.92
C LEU A 42 15.46 -22.63 3.20
N SER A 43 14.23 -22.16 3.44
CA SER A 43 13.10 -23.05 3.74
C SER A 43 12.69 -23.94 2.56
N ASN A 44 12.98 -23.52 1.32
CA ASN A 44 12.62 -24.29 0.14
C ASN A 44 13.73 -25.19 -0.38
N ILE A 45 15.00 -24.77 -0.29
CA ILE A 45 16.15 -25.54 -0.80
C ILE A 45 16.72 -26.44 0.30
N TYR A 46 16.66 -26.00 1.56
CA TYR A 46 17.40 -26.58 2.68
C TYR A 46 16.47 -26.94 3.86
N ASN A 47 15.38 -27.67 3.57
CA ASN A 47 14.53 -28.21 4.62
C ASN A 47 15.04 -29.60 5.07
N PRO A 48 15.52 -29.77 6.32
CA PRO A 48 16.02 -31.05 6.82
C PRO A 48 14.94 -32.15 6.84
N TYR A 49 13.65 -31.79 6.86
CA TYR A 49 12.53 -32.73 6.81
C TYR A 49 12.03 -33.00 5.38
N ALA A 50 12.56 -32.30 4.37
CA ALA A 50 12.22 -32.48 2.96
C ALA A 50 13.49 -32.25 2.10
N PRO A 51 14.37 -33.26 1.97
CA PRO A 51 15.67 -33.12 1.30
C PRO A 51 15.55 -32.83 -0.21
N LYS A 52 14.39 -33.06 -0.82
CA LYS A 52 14.08 -32.65 -2.20
C LYS A 52 13.57 -31.20 -2.30
N GLY A 53 13.59 -30.46 -1.19
CA GLY A 53 12.97 -29.16 -1.03
C GLY A 53 11.47 -29.24 -0.74
N ARG A 54 10.89 -28.18 -0.16
CA ARG A 54 9.43 -28.09 0.06
C ARG A 54 8.67 -27.85 -1.25
N THR A 55 9.33 -27.35 -2.29
CA THR A 55 8.75 -27.07 -3.60
C THR A 55 9.79 -27.25 -4.71
N THR A 56 9.38 -27.84 -5.83
CA THR A 56 10.23 -28.09 -7.01
C THR A 56 10.52 -26.82 -7.83
N LYS A 57 9.76 -25.74 -7.59
CA LYS A 57 9.90 -24.45 -8.28
C LYS A 57 10.86 -23.53 -7.52
N ARG A 58 11.91 -23.06 -8.20
CA ARG A 58 12.79 -22.02 -7.64
C ARG A 58 11.99 -20.75 -7.38
N HIS A 59 12.21 -20.13 -6.22
CA HIS A 59 11.59 -18.83 -5.93
C HIS A 59 12.11 -17.75 -6.88
N HIS A 60 11.21 -16.88 -7.34
CA HIS A 60 11.57 -15.71 -8.13
C HIS A 60 12.16 -14.62 -7.23
N THR A 61 13.48 -14.64 -7.08
CA THR A 61 14.25 -13.81 -6.16
C THR A 61 14.92 -12.64 -6.87
N LEU A 62 14.92 -11.47 -6.21
CA LEU A 62 15.51 -10.24 -6.73
C LEU A 62 16.54 -9.71 -5.72
N CYS A 63 17.75 -9.38 -6.13
CA CYS A 63 18.72 -8.76 -5.21
C CYS A 63 18.18 -7.40 -4.73
N LYS A 64 18.75 -6.86 -3.66
CA LYS A 64 18.35 -5.55 -3.09
C LYS A 64 18.36 -4.41 -4.12
N GLN A 65 19.28 -4.45 -5.08
CA GLN A 65 19.39 -3.46 -6.16
C GLN A 65 18.30 -3.61 -7.23
N CYS A 66 17.85 -4.84 -7.50
CA CYS A 66 16.79 -5.13 -8.47
C CYS A 66 15.39 -5.13 -7.84
N SER A 67 15.30 -5.12 -6.52
CA SER A 67 14.02 -5.08 -5.82
C SER A 67 13.43 -3.68 -5.95
N PRO A 68 12.13 -3.55 -6.28
CA PRO A 68 11.50 -2.25 -6.37
C PRO A 68 11.58 -1.53 -5.03
N ASN A 69 12.07 -0.29 -5.05
CA ASN A 69 12.15 0.54 -3.86
C ASN A 69 10.75 0.82 -3.32
N GLN A 70 10.58 0.65 -2.00
CA GLN A 70 9.36 1.09 -1.33
C GLN A 70 9.39 2.61 -1.23
N THR A 71 8.44 3.30 -1.87
CA THR A 71 8.31 4.76 -1.80
C THR A 71 7.83 5.16 -0.41
N SER A 72 8.70 5.73 0.42
CA SER A 72 8.36 6.20 1.78
C SER A 72 7.81 7.62 1.81
N ASN A 73 7.96 8.37 0.72
CA ASN A 73 7.57 9.76 0.60
C ASN A 73 6.81 10.01 -0.69
N LEU A 74 5.93 11.01 -0.67
CA LEU A 74 5.19 11.50 -1.84
C LEU A 74 5.27 13.03 -1.90
N THR A 75 5.23 13.58 -3.10
CA THR A 75 5.19 15.03 -3.33
C THR A 75 3.76 15.47 -3.54
N CYS A 76 3.30 16.44 -2.75
CA CYS A 76 1.96 17.00 -2.90
C CYS A 76 1.88 17.87 -4.15
N MET A 77 0.90 17.65 -5.02
CA MET A 77 0.71 18.46 -6.23
C MET A 77 0.25 19.90 -5.97
N ILE A 78 -0.31 20.18 -4.78
CA ILE A 78 -0.86 21.51 -4.45
C ILE A 78 0.20 22.40 -3.81
N CYS A 79 0.90 21.88 -2.79
CA CYS A 79 1.89 22.66 -2.05
C CYS A 79 3.35 22.31 -2.41
N THR A 80 3.55 21.42 -3.39
CA THR A 80 4.85 20.97 -3.94
C THR A 80 5.85 20.44 -2.90
N LYS A 81 5.39 20.13 -1.69
CA LYS A 81 6.22 19.60 -0.60
C LYS A 81 6.27 18.08 -0.64
N THR A 82 7.47 17.53 -0.54
CA THR A 82 7.69 16.10 -0.29
C THR A 82 7.45 15.81 1.18
N LYS A 83 6.50 14.91 1.46
CA LYS A 83 6.05 14.55 2.81
C LYS A 83 6.01 13.02 2.93
N PRO A 84 6.05 12.48 4.16
CA PRO A 84 5.99 11.03 4.37
C PRO A 84 4.57 10.50 4.11
N LEU A 85 4.45 9.19 3.82
CA LEU A 85 3.18 8.56 3.42
C LEU A 85 2.03 8.76 4.42
N GLU A 86 2.31 8.97 5.70
CA GLU A 86 1.34 9.22 6.76
C GLU A 86 0.59 10.53 6.56
N LYS A 87 1.18 11.49 5.83
CA LYS A 87 0.56 12.77 5.48
C LYS A 87 -0.31 12.70 4.21
N PHE A 88 -0.52 11.51 3.67
CA PHE A 88 -1.37 11.23 2.52
C PHE A 88 -2.37 10.11 2.83
N SER A 89 -3.54 10.15 2.19
CA SER A 89 -4.52 9.07 2.34
C SER A 89 -4.00 7.78 1.70
N LYS A 90 -4.43 6.62 2.20
CA LYS A 90 -4.00 5.31 1.67
C LYS A 90 -4.33 5.16 0.18
N ALA A 91 -5.46 5.71 -0.26
CA ALA A 91 -5.90 5.67 -1.66
C ALA A 91 -4.94 6.42 -2.59
N GLN A 92 -4.35 7.53 -2.13
CA GLN A 92 -3.42 8.33 -2.93
C GLN A 92 -2.04 7.69 -3.10
N ARG A 93 -1.65 6.75 -2.22
CA ARG A 93 -0.31 6.15 -2.24
C ARG A 93 -0.01 5.33 -3.49
N ARG A 94 -1.06 4.85 -4.19
CA ARG A 94 -0.93 4.14 -5.46
C ARG A 94 -0.74 5.08 -6.66
N ASN A 95 -1.18 6.33 -6.54
CA ASN A 95 -1.17 7.34 -7.62
C ASN A 95 -0.35 8.56 -7.18
N ALA A 96 0.97 8.37 -7.06
CA ALA A 96 1.89 9.36 -6.52
C ALA A 96 1.83 10.72 -7.24
N GLU A 97 1.61 10.72 -8.55
CA GLU A 97 1.65 11.92 -9.40
C GLU A 97 0.52 12.93 -9.11
N LYS A 98 -0.63 12.44 -8.63
CA LYS A 98 -1.82 13.25 -8.33
C LYS A 98 -2.10 13.34 -6.83
N ALA A 99 -1.13 13.03 -5.99
CA ALA A 99 -1.31 12.97 -4.56
C ALA A 99 -1.45 14.38 -3.95
N ARG A 100 -2.42 14.54 -3.03
CA ARG A 100 -2.64 15.78 -2.26
C ARG A 100 -2.45 15.47 -0.79
N CYS A 101 -1.62 16.22 -0.06
CA CYS A 101 -1.45 15.96 1.37
C CYS A 101 -2.72 16.28 2.16
N LEU A 102 -2.90 15.62 3.31
CA LEU A 102 -4.06 15.78 4.19
C LEU A 102 -4.33 17.25 4.53
N GLU A 103 -3.27 18.02 4.83
CA GLU A 103 -3.36 19.46 5.10
C GLU A 103 -4.00 20.26 3.94
N CYS A 104 -3.70 19.91 2.68
CA CYS A 104 -4.27 20.61 1.52
C CYS A 104 -5.71 20.19 1.24
N MET A 105 -6.08 18.94 1.57
CA MET A 105 -7.46 18.47 1.46
C MET A 105 -8.34 19.13 2.53
N GLU A 106 -7.84 19.24 3.75
CA GLU A 106 -8.56 19.90 4.85
C GLU A 106 -8.77 21.39 4.58
N LYS A 107 -7.76 22.10 4.07
CA LYS A 107 -7.89 23.52 3.69
C LYS A 107 -8.99 23.72 2.64
N ARG A 108 -9.02 22.88 1.61
CA ARG A 108 -10.05 22.94 0.58
C ARG A 108 -11.45 22.70 1.13
N SER A 109 -11.62 21.72 2.03
CA SER A 109 -12.92 21.46 2.66
C SER A 109 -13.45 22.69 3.39
N LYS A 110 -12.58 23.36 4.16
CA LYS A 110 -12.95 24.58 4.89
C LYS A 110 -13.29 25.75 3.96
N GLU A 111 -12.56 25.89 2.85
CA GLU A 111 -12.88 26.91 1.83
C GLU A 111 -14.22 26.63 1.15
N ASP A 112 -14.50 25.37 0.80
CA ASP A 112 -15.76 24.96 0.17
C ASP A 112 -16.97 25.16 1.13
N GLU A 113 -16.78 24.97 2.44
CA GLU A 113 -17.81 25.22 3.47
C GLU A 113 -18.17 26.71 3.60
N LEU A 114 -17.18 27.61 3.62
CA LEU A 114 -17.41 29.05 3.75
C LEU A 114 -18.18 29.64 2.56
N VAL A 115 -17.97 29.12 1.35
CA VAL A 115 -18.69 29.57 0.15
C VAL A 115 -20.17 29.19 0.19
N ASN A 116 -20.49 28.05 0.82
CA ASN A 116 -21.88 27.59 0.89
C ASN A 116 -22.71 28.34 1.96
N GLU A 117 -22.07 28.86 3.01
CA GLU A 117 -22.75 29.66 4.04
C GLU A 117 -23.07 31.10 3.58
N GLU A 118 -22.36 31.62 2.56
CA GLU A 118 -22.57 32.99 2.05
C GLU A 118 -23.72 33.11 1.03
N LEU A 119 -24.29 31.98 0.57
CA LEU A 119 -25.36 31.91 -0.44
C LEU A 119 -26.77 31.71 0.13
N ASP A 120 -26.94 31.64 1.46
CA ASP A 120 -28.24 31.39 2.12
C ASP A 120 -28.88 32.68 2.69
N THR A 121 -28.51 33.86 2.18
CA THR A 121 -29.05 35.16 2.64
C THR A 121 -29.45 36.07 1.48
N ASP A 122 -30.32 35.59 0.61
CA ASP A 122 -31.11 36.40 -0.33
C ASP A 122 -32.61 36.26 -0.05
N ASP A 123 -33.07 37.13 0.85
CA ASP A 123 -34.32 37.89 0.82
C ASP A 123 -35.45 37.36 -0.10
N TYR A 124 -36.31 36.50 0.44
CA TYR A 124 -37.63 36.21 -0.15
C TYR A 124 -38.69 37.06 0.58
N GLU A 125 -39.00 38.26 0.08
CA GLU A 125 -40.26 38.94 0.40
C GLU A 125 -41.42 38.18 -0.28
N GLU A 126 -42.21 37.47 0.54
CA GLU A 126 -43.38 36.69 0.11
C GLU A 126 -44.61 37.61 -0.02
N ASP A 127 -44.85 38.15 -1.22
CA ASP A 127 -46.12 38.81 -1.57
C ASP A 127 -47.12 37.72 -1.99
N SER A 128 -48.03 37.34 -1.08
CA SER A 128 -49.07 36.33 -1.31
C SER A 128 -50.19 36.89 -2.18
N ASP A 129 -50.18 36.55 -3.48
CA ASP A 129 -51.33 36.71 -4.39
C ASP A 129 -52.07 35.37 -4.52
N ASP A 130 -53.30 35.35 -3.99
CA ASP A 130 -54.22 34.21 -3.89
C ASP A 130 -54.87 33.92 -5.26
N GLY A 131 -54.55 32.75 -5.85
CA GLY A 131 -55.16 32.29 -7.10
C GLY A 131 -55.54 30.80 -7.04
N PRO A 132 -56.82 30.42 -7.31
CA PRO A 132 -57.26 29.04 -7.16
C PRO A 132 -56.93 28.24 -8.43
N LEU A 133 -55.96 27.32 -8.36
CA LEU A 133 -55.70 26.39 -9.45
C LEU A 133 -56.64 25.18 -9.36
N HIS A 134 -57.66 25.24 -10.22
CA HIS A 134 -58.65 24.20 -10.51
C HIS A 134 -58.02 22.92 -11.11
N GLU A 135 -58.64 21.80 -10.77
CA GLU A 135 -58.20 20.39 -10.82
C GLU A 135 -58.04 19.78 -12.23
N THR A 136 -57.23 18.73 -12.36
CA THR A 136 -57.63 17.32 -12.62
C THR A 136 -56.51 16.54 -13.32
N TRP A 137 -56.03 15.48 -12.68
CA TRP A 137 -55.05 14.51 -13.19
C TRP A 137 -55.72 13.24 -13.72
N ASP A 138 -56.94 13.34 -14.24
CA ASP A 138 -57.77 12.18 -14.63
C ASP A 138 -58.06 12.15 -16.14
N ASP A 139 -57.03 12.08 -16.98
CA ASP A 139 -57.18 11.78 -18.42
C ASP A 139 -55.97 11.05 -19.03
N ILE A 140 -55.40 10.09 -18.28
CA ILE A 140 -54.49 9.08 -18.86
C ILE A 140 -54.98 7.68 -18.45
N LEU A 141 -56.04 7.20 -19.13
CA LEU A 141 -56.16 5.79 -19.51
C LEU A 141 -57.09 5.59 -20.72
#